data_AF-A0AAD0RR18-F1
#
_entry.id   AF-A0AAD0RR18-F1
#
_cell.length_a   1.000
_cell.length_b   1.000
_cell.length_c   1.000
_cell.angle_alpha   90.00
_cell.angle_beta   90.00
_cell.angle_gamma   90.00
#
_symmetry.space_group_name_H-M   'P 1'
#
loop_
_entity.id
_entity.type
_entity.pdbx_description
1 polymer ?
#
loop_
_entity_poly.entity_id
_entity_poly.type
_entity_poly.pdbx_seq_one_letter_code
_entity_poly.pdbx_strand_id
1 'polypeptide(L)'
;MRLACCNPHDEQMEYQLLDRMSYQRFCGLSHAVNIPDRTTIWTFENRIGETGAHVLFDGVSAQLLKQGYIARGGQIIDATLVPAPKQHNSRGEKELLDQGATPADWKPAKRRQKDQDASWTKKHSKSYFGYKLSVNIDNKYKLIRKFATDTASTHDSQHFDNVFDTGNTSRDIYADRGYPSEAREAQLAQDGFRNQIQRRGYTNKPLSDCQQRRNQRIAKVRAHVEHVFAVIEQMGGKLVRTIGQARANFALTMMATCYNLKRLVFLRKAGIQAF
;
A
#
# COMPACT_ATOMS: atom_id res chain seq x y z
N MET A 1 -13.43 -20.22 8.42
CA MET A 1 -13.31 -18.98 9.22
C MET A 1 -12.71 -17.89 8.34
N ARG A 2 -13.53 -17.03 7.72
CA ARG A 2 -13.05 -15.88 6.94
C ARG A 2 -12.54 -14.84 7.93
N LEU A 3 -11.21 -14.64 8.01
CA LEU A 3 -10.59 -13.58 8.79
C LEU A 3 -11.01 -12.23 8.19
N ALA A 4 -12.08 -11.65 8.73
CA ALA A 4 -12.48 -10.25 8.54
C ALA A 4 -11.78 -9.37 9.59
N CYS A 5 -10.47 -9.59 9.79
CA CYS A 5 -9.69 -9.00 10.88
C CYS A 5 -8.82 -7.83 10.43
N CYS A 6 -8.97 -7.38 9.18
CA CYS A 6 -8.08 -6.38 8.62
C CYS A 6 -8.86 -5.08 8.42
N ASN A 7 -8.47 -4.08 9.19
CA ASN A 7 -8.91 -2.69 9.17
C ASN A 7 -10.43 -2.40 9.22
N PRO A 8 -11.19 -2.94 10.20
CA PRO A 8 -12.48 -2.37 10.52
C PRO A 8 -12.28 -0.95 11.08
N HIS A 9 -13.24 -0.04 10.85
CA HIS A 9 -13.31 1.21 11.61
C HIS A 9 -13.25 0.89 13.12
N ASP A 10 -12.71 1.76 13.96
CA ASP A 10 -12.60 1.51 15.41
C ASP A 10 -13.95 1.09 16.03
N GLU A 11 -15.07 1.67 15.58
CA GLU A 11 -16.43 1.29 15.99
C GLU A 11 -16.78 -0.14 15.55
N GLN A 12 -16.34 -0.52 14.36
CA GLN A 12 -16.55 -1.87 13.85
C GLN A 12 -15.67 -2.86 14.61
N MET A 13 -14.45 -2.49 15.02
CA MET A 13 -13.59 -3.31 15.88
C MET A 13 -14.26 -3.55 17.24
N GLU A 14 -14.73 -2.49 17.89
CA GLU A 14 -15.50 -2.57 19.14
C GLU A 14 -16.71 -3.48 18.99
N TYR A 15 -17.52 -3.27 17.94
CA TYR A 15 -18.68 -4.12 17.66
C TYR A 15 -18.30 -5.60 17.51
N GLN A 16 -17.24 -5.91 16.76
CA GLN A 16 -16.80 -7.31 16.58
C GLN A 16 -16.30 -7.91 17.89
N LEU A 17 -15.65 -7.13 18.76
CA LEU A 17 -15.19 -7.58 20.07
C LEU A 17 -16.36 -7.82 21.03
N LEU A 18 -17.41 -7.01 20.98
CA LEU A 18 -18.62 -7.19 21.78
C LEU A 18 -19.49 -8.37 21.29
N ASP A 19 -19.62 -8.54 19.97
CA ASP A 19 -20.51 -9.53 19.36
C ASP A 19 -19.90 -10.95 19.30
N ARG A 20 -18.56 -11.06 19.13
CA ARG A 20 -17.93 -12.35 18.78
C ARG A 20 -16.93 -12.84 19.81
N MET A 21 -17.34 -13.86 20.55
CA MET A 21 -16.46 -14.66 21.45
C MET A 21 -15.20 -15.19 20.75
N SER A 22 -15.29 -15.58 19.48
CA SER A 22 -14.14 -16.04 18.72
C SER A 22 -13.11 -14.93 18.46
N TYR A 23 -13.57 -13.68 18.34
CA TYR A 23 -12.72 -12.52 18.15
C TYR A 23 -12.06 -12.10 19.47
N GLN A 24 -12.82 -12.13 20.58
CA GLN A 24 -12.24 -11.97 21.92
C GLN A 24 -11.15 -13.01 22.19
N ARG A 25 -11.39 -14.29 21.87
CA ARG A 25 -10.38 -15.35 22.04
C ARG A 25 -9.14 -15.10 21.20
N PHE A 26 -9.30 -14.65 19.96
CA PHE A 26 -8.17 -14.30 19.11
C PHE A 26 -7.34 -13.15 19.69
N CYS A 27 -8.00 -12.12 20.22
CA CYS A 27 -7.35 -10.98 20.84
C CYS A 27 -6.84 -11.24 22.28
N GLY A 28 -7.03 -12.46 22.82
CA GLY A 28 -6.64 -12.80 24.20
C GLY A 28 -7.54 -12.17 25.28
N LEU A 29 -8.75 -11.75 24.92
CA LEU A 29 -9.71 -11.04 25.78
C LEU A 29 -10.83 -11.93 26.33
N SER A 30 -10.73 -13.27 26.22
CA SER A 30 -11.80 -14.19 26.65
C SER A 30 -12.18 -14.12 28.13
N HIS A 31 -11.31 -13.59 28.98
CA HIS A 31 -11.54 -13.41 30.41
C HIS A 31 -11.47 -11.94 30.84
N ALA A 32 -11.48 -11.02 29.87
CA ALA A 32 -11.44 -9.60 30.16
C ALA A 32 -12.78 -9.16 30.76
N VAL A 33 -12.74 -8.50 31.91
CA VAL A 33 -13.94 -7.92 32.55
C VAL A 33 -14.49 -6.77 31.72
N ASN A 34 -13.60 -5.99 31.09
CA ASN A 34 -13.95 -4.87 30.23
C ASN A 34 -13.37 -5.09 28.84
N ILE A 35 -14.22 -5.00 27.82
CA ILE A 35 -13.81 -5.01 26.41
C ILE A 35 -13.38 -3.59 26.02
N PRO A 36 -12.25 -3.41 25.33
CA PRO A 36 -11.81 -2.10 24.85
C PRO A 36 -12.87 -1.45 23.96
N ASP A 37 -13.27 -0.23 24.30
CA ASP A 37 -14.13 0.59 23.47
C ASP A 37 -13.34 1.20 22.29
N ARG A 38 -14.07 1.82 21.35
CA ARG A 38 -13.50 2.55 20.22
C ARG A 38 -12.38 3.51 20.62
N THR A 39 -12.56 4.24 21.73
CA THR A 39 -11.61 5.26 22.19
C THR A 39 -10.31 4.64 22.68
N THR A 40 -10.40 3.52 23.38
CA THR A 40 -9.25 2.75 23.86
C THR A 40 -8.45 2.19 22.68
N ILE A 41 -9.14 1.60 21.69
CA ILE A 41 -8.50 1.09 20.47
C ILE A 41 -7.79 2.21 19.73
N TRP A 42 -8.47 3.33 19.51
CA TRP A 42 -7.89 4.50 18.85
C TRP A 42 -6.64 5.02 19.58
N THR A 43 -6.69 5.11 20.90
CA THR A 43 -5.55 5.57 21.71
C THR A 43 -4.37 4.62 21.61
N PHE A 44 -4.63 3.31 21.58
CA PHE A 44 -3.62 2.28 21.39
C PHE A 44 -2.96 2.39 20.00
N GLU A 45 -3.74 2.58 18.94
CA GLU A 45 -3.19 2.75 17.58
C GLU A 45 -2.31 3.99 17.48
N ASN A 46 -2.76 5.14 18.01
CA ASN A 46 -1.94 6.36 18.01
C ASN A 46 -0.66 6.19 18.86
N ARG A 47 -0.69 5.37 19.91
CA ARG A 47 0.50 5.06 20.71
C ARG A 47 1.52 4.20 19.96
N ILE A 48 1.08 3.24 19.14
CA ILE A 48 1.98 2.48 18.26
C ILE A 48 2.56 3.43 17.21
N GLY A 49 1.69 4.22 16.59
CA GLY A 49 2.06 5.18 15.56
C GLY A 49 2.70 4.52 14.32
N GLU A 50 3.10 5.36 13.37
CA GLU A 50 3.70 4.93 12.12
C GLU A 50 4.99 4.13 12.33
N THR A 51 5.89 4.62 13.18
CA THR A 51 7.16 3.94 13.48
C THR A 51 6.93 2.54 14.06
N GLY A 52 5.99 2.38 15.00
CA GLY A 52 5.67 1.08 15.58
C GLY A 52 5.08 0.12 14.55
N ALA A 53 4.24 0.61 13.63
CA ALA A 53 3.71 -0.21 12.54
C ALA A 53 4.81 -0.70 11.60
N HIS A 54 5.80 0.13 11.27
CA HIS A 54 6.97 -0.28 10.48
C HIS A 54 7.79 -1.35 11.20
N VAL A 55 8.03 -1.20 12.51
CA VAL A 55 8.73 -2.23 13.32
C VAL A 55 7.98 -3.57 13.28
N LEU A 56 6.64 -3.55 13.32
CA LEU A 56 5.83 -4.76 13.19
C LEU A 56 5.98 -5.40 11.80
N PHE A 57 5.93 -4.59 10.73
CA PHE A 57 6.13 -5.06 9.36
C PHE A 57 7.52 -5.69 9.18
N ASP A 58 8.56 -5.03 9.69
CA ASP A 58 9.94 -5.50 9.64
C ASP A 58 10.13 -6.79 10.44
N GLY A 59 9.49 -6.89 11.61
CA GLY A 59 9.45 -8.11 12.41
C GLY A 59 8.83 -9.30 11.67
N VAL A 60 7.70 -9.08 10.97
CA VAL A 60 7.09 -10.12 10.11
C VAL A 60 8.03 -10.47 8.94
N SER A 61 8.65 -9.47 8.32
CA SER A 61 9.58 -9.67 7.21
C SER A 61 10.81 -10.49 7.62
N ALA A 62 11.37 -10.22 8.80
CA ALA A 62 12.48 -10.99 9.37
C ALA A 62 12.07 -12.47 9.62
N GLN A 63 10.86 -12.71 10.12
CA GLN A 63 10.35 -14.07 10.31
C GLN A 63 10.16 -14.80 8.98
N LEU A 64 9.68 -14.12 7.93
CA LEU A 64 9.54 -14.70 6.58
C LEU A 64 10.91 -15.09 6.02
N LEU A 65 11.92 -14.25 6.19
CA LEU A 65 13.30 -14.53 5.78
C LEU A 65 13.88 -15.72 6.53
N LYS A 66 13.70 -15.79 7.86
CA LYS A 66 14.14 -16.93 8.69
C LYS A 66 13.51 -18.26 8.25
N GLN A 67 12.32 -18.22 7.67
CA GLN A 67 11.62 -19.38 7.14
C GLN A 67 11.98 -19.69 5.67
N GLY A 68 12.93 -18.97 5.07
CA GLY A 68 13.43 -19.21 3.71
C GLY A 68 12.61 -18.57 2.58
N TYR A 69 11.61 -17.72 2.89
CA TYR A 69 10.85 -16.98 1.87
C TYR A 69 11.66 -15.77 1.37
N ILE A 70 12.77 -16.02 0.67
CA ILE A 70 13.69 -15.01 0.16
C ILE A 70 13.25 -14.49 -1.22
N ALA A 71 13.42 -13.19 -1.47
CA ALA A 71 13.12 -12.56 -2.75
C ALA A 71 14.20 -12.91 -3.81
N ARG A 72 13.97 -14.00 -4.54
CA ARG A 72 14.88 -14.49 -5.61
C ARG A 72 14.28 -14.49 -7.01
N GLY A 73 12.98 -14.18 -7.16
CA GLY A 73 12.23 -14.34 -8.42
C GLY A 73 12.13 -13.09 -9.30
N GLY A 74 12.79 -11.99 -8.91
CA GLY A 74 12.57 -10.65 -9.46
C GLY A 74 11.63 -9.84 -8.57
N GLN A 75 11.67 -8.51 -8.77
CA GLN A 75 10.84 -7.55 -8.07
C GLN A 75 9.81 -6.94 -9.01
N ILE A 76 8.56 -6.85 -8.53
CA ILE A 76 7.47 -6.19 -9.25
C ILE A 76 7.12 -4.94 -8.46
N ILE A 77 7.23 -3.79 -9.11
CA ILE A 77 6.93 -2.48 -8.54
C ILE A 77 5.66 -1.95 -9.19
N ASP A 78 4.70 -1.58 -8.35
CA ASP A 78 3.46 -0.97 -8.80
C ASP A 78 2.86 -0.07 -7.73
N ALA A 79 2.01 0.86 -8.16
CA ALA A 79 1.32 1.79 -7.28
C ALA A 79 -0.19 1.77 -7.50
N THR A 80 -0.93 1.78 -6.39
CA THR A 80 -2.38 1.92 -6.38
C THR A 80 -2.78 3.22 -5.68
N LEU A 81 -3.88 3.81 -6.12
CA LEU A 81 -4.50 4.93 -5.44
C LEU A 81 -5.44 4.39 -4.36
N VAL A 82 -5.31 4.93 -3.16
CA VAL A 82 -6.16 4.58 -2.03
C VAL A 82 -7.09 5.76 -1.76
N PRO A 83 -8.38 5.65 -2.11
CA PRO A 83 -9.32 6.74 -1.92
C PRO A 83 -9.46 7.11 -0.45
N ALA A 84 -9.66 8.40 -0.18
CA ALA A 84 -10.16 8.93 1.09
C ALA A 84 -11.54 9.59 0.87
N PRO A 85 -12.34 9.81 1.93
CA PRO A 85 -13.59 10.56 1.82
C PRO A 85 -13.38 11.90 1.12
N LYS A 86 -14.11 12.14 0.03
CA LYS A 86 -13.96 13.35 -0.78
C LYS A 86 -14.29 14.59 0.05
N GLN A 87 -13.34 15.51 0.10
CA GLN A 87 -13.51 16.78 0.79
C GLN A 87 -14.06 17.85 -0.17
N HIS A 88 -15.20 18.41 0.17
CA HIS A 88 -15.74 19.57 -0.54
C HIS A 88 -15.16 20.85 0.07
N ASN A 89 -14.31 21.53 -0.69
CA ASN A 89 -13.71 22.82 -0.35
C ASN A 89 -13.98 23.79 -1.51
N SER A 90 -14.17 25.08 -1.20
CA SER A 90 -14.26 26.12 -2.23
C SER A 90 -12.92 26.30 -2.96
N ARG A 91 -12.93 27.00 -4.10
CA ARG A 91 -11.70 27.23 -4.88
C ARG A 91 -10.65 28.01 -4.07
N GLY A 92 -11.05 29.05 -3.36
CA GLY A 92 -10.15 29.82 -2.50
C GLY A 92 -9.64 29.03 -1.30
N GLU A 93 -10.48 28.19 -0.68
CA GLU A 93 -10.03 27.27 0.38
C GLU A 93 -8.99 26.28 -0.15
N LYS A 94 -9.18 25.77 -1.37
CA LYS A 94 -8.25 24.83 -2.00
C LYS A 94 -6.90 25.46 -2.29
N GLU A 95 -6.88 26.66 -2.86
CA GLU A 95 -5.63 27.38 -3.17
C GLU A 95 -4.79 27.64 -1.90
N LEU A 96 -5.44 27.94 -0.77
CA LEU A 96 -4.78 28.05 0.53
C LEU A 96 -4.20 26.72 1.01
N LEU A 97 -4.96 25.63 0.93
CA LEU A 97 -4.50 24.30 1.34
C LEU A 97 -3.35 23.79 0.47
N ASP A 98 -3.39 24.04 -0.83
CA ASP A 98 -2.32 23.69 -1.76
C ASP A 98 -1.01 24.47 -1.43
N GLN A 99 -1.11 25.63 -0.77
CA GLN A 99 0.02 26.41 -0.23
C GLN A 99 0.41 26.01 1.21
N GLY A 100 -0.22 24.99 1.79
CA GLY A 100 0.01 24.57 3.17
C GLY A 100 -0.63 25.48 4.23
N ALA A 101 -1.49 26.42 3.82
CA ALA A 101 -2.19 27.33 4.74
C ALA A 101 -3.60 26.80 5.08
N THR A 102 -3.95 26.84 6.37
CA THR A 102 -5.33 26.52 6.80
C THR A 102 -6.21 27.77 6.69
N PRO A 103 -7.40 27.70 6.06
CA PRO A 103 -8.33 28.82 6.03
C PRO A 103 -8.71 29.34 7.42
N ALA A 104 -8.56 30.65 7.64
CA ALA A 104 -8.81 31.29 8.93
C ALA A 104 -10.26 31.07 9.42
N ASP A 105 -11.22 31.14 8.51
CA ASP A 105 -12.66 31.03 8.77
C ASP A 105 -13.13 29.65 9.23
N TRP A 106 -12.26 28.64 9.18
CA TRP A 106 -12.61 27.30 9.66
C TRP A 106 -12.71 27.28 11.18
N LYS A 107 -13.92 27.07 11.70
CA LYS A 107 -14.14 26.72 13.11
C LYS A 107 -13.32 25.47 13.49
N PRO A 108 -12.85 25.33 14.75
CA PRO A 108 -12.05 24.18 15.19
C PRO A 108 -12.69 22.81 14.87
N ALA A 109 -14.02 22.70 14.97
CA ALA A 109 -14.74 21.48 14.63
C ALA A 109 -14.63 21.11 13.13
N LYS A 110 -14.74 22.10 12.23
CA LYS A 110 -14.56 21.89 10.78
C LYS A 110 -13.12 21.46 10.48
N ARG A 111 -12.12 22.11 11.09
CA ARG A 111 -10.70 21.80 10.88
C ARG A 111 -10.38 20.33 11.18
N ARG A 112 -10.90 19.78 12.28
CA ARG A 112 -10.67 18.38 12.68
C ARG A 112 -11.27 17.33 11.72
N GLN A 113 -12.26 17.71 10.91
CA GLN A 113 -12.90 16.82 9.93
C GLN A 113 -12.28 16.92 8.53
N LYS A 114 -11.36 17.88 8.33
CA LYS A 114 -10.71 18.13 7.05
C LYS A 114 -9.37 17.42 7.00
N ASP A 115 -9.23 16.54 6.02
CA ASP A 115 -7.94 15.96 5.65
C ASP A 115 -7.18 16.96 4.79
N GLN A 116 -6.14 17.55 5.38
CA GLN A 116 -5.27 18.54 4.73
C GLN A 116 -4.06 17.87 4.06
N ASP A 117 -3.75 16.61 4.40
CA ASP A 117 -2.60 15.89 3.87
C ASP A 117 -2.96 15.11 2.61
N ALA A 118 -4.20 14.61 2.52
CA ALA A 118 -4.70 13.95 1.33
C ALA A 118 -4.79 14.92 0.14
N SER A 119 -4.42 14.45 -1.06
CA SER A 119 -4.37 15.30 -2.25
C SER A 119 -5.23 14.76 -3.39
N TRP A 120 -5.47 15.63 -4.38
CA TRP A 120 -6.20 15.28 -5.59
C TRP A 120 -5.25 14.83 -6.69
N THR A 121 -5.64 13.80 -7.44
CA THR A 121 -4.96 13.37 -8.66
C THR A 121 -5.97 12.97 -9.73
N LYS A 122 -5.57 12.99 -11.00
CA LYS A 122 -6.41 12.60 -12.13
C LYS A 122 -5.81 11.39 -12.83
N LYS A 123 -6.53 10.27 -12.84
CA LYS A 123 -6.13 9.02 -13.51
C LYS A 123 -7.27 8.55 -14.42
N HIS A 124 -6.98 8.26 -15.69
CA HIS A 124 -7.98 7.85 -16.70
C HIS A 124 -9.21 8.76 -16.75
N SER A 125 -8.98 10.08 -16.81
CA SER A 125 -10.04 11.10 -16.84
C SER A 125 -10.95 11.18 -15.61
N LYS A 126 -10.68 10.38 -14.55
CA LYS A 126 -11.38 10.43 -13.27
C LYS A 126 -10.49 11.08 -12.21
N SER A 127 -11.10 11.90 -11.36
CA SER A 127 -10.43 12.52 -10.22
C SER A 127 -10.54 11.65 -8.97
N TYR A 128 -9.41 11.45 -8.32
CA TYR A 128 -9.27 10.70 -7.07
C TYR A 128 -8.74 11.63 -5.98
N PHE A 129 -9.26 11.47 -4.77
CA PHE A 129 -8.80 12.17 -3.58
C PHE A 129 -8.34 11.11 -2.57
N GLY A 130 -7.15 11.29 -2.00
CA GLY A 130 -6.61 10.36 -1.00
C GLY A 130 -5.10 10.22 -1.08
N TYR A 131 -4.65 8.97 -0.96
CA TYR A 131 -3.26 8.58 -0.86
C TYR A 131 -2.85 7.66 -2.00
N LYS A 132 -1.55 7.42 -2.12
CA LYS A 132 -0.95 6.45 -3.03
C LYS A 132 -0.17 5.43 -2.22
N LEU A 133 -0.41 4.15 -2.50
CA LEU A 133 0.35 3.03 -1.94
C LEU A 133 1.18 2.42 -3.06
N SER A 134 2.50 2.53 -2.93
CA SER A 134 3.45 1.84 -3.78
C SER A 134 3.96 0.60 -3.08
N VAL A 135 4.03 -0.51 -3.80
CA VAL A 135 4.52 -1.78 -3.26
C VAL A 135 5.58 -2.37 -4.18
N ASN A 136 6.56 -2.99 -3.56
CA ASN A 136 7.50 -3.90 -4.19
C ASN A 136 7.20 -5.31 -3.69
N ILE A 137 6.88 -6.20 -4.61
CA ILE A 137 6.62 -7.61 -4.29
C ILE A 137 7.65 -8.52 -4.93
N ASP A 138 7.90 -9.65 -4.28
CA ASP A 138 8.64 -10.73 -4.93
C ASP A 138 7.74 -11.52 -5.89
N ASN A 139 8.28 -11.88 -7.04
CA ASN A 139 7.50 -12.54 -8.09
C ASN A 139 7.04 -13.97 -7.74
N LYS A 140 7.81 -14.71 -6.92
CA LYS A 140 7.57 -16.15 -6.67
C LYS A 140 6.48 -16.37 -5.63
N TYR A 141 6.64 -15.75 -4.47
CA TYR A 141 5.77 -15.91 -3.31
C TYR A 141 4.69 -14.85 -3.24
N LYS A 142 4.83 -13.75 -3.99
CA LYS A 142 3.93 -12.57 -3.95
C LYS A 142 3.88 -11.95 -2.55
N LEU A 143 5.00 -11.93 -1.82
CA LEU A 143 5.09 -11.22 -0.54
C LEU A 143 5.52 -9.78 -0.80
N ILE A 144 4.97 -8.85 -0.02
CA ILE A 144 5.39 -7.44 -0.03
C ILE A 144 6.74 -7.36 0.68
N ARG A 145 7.74 -6.78 0.01
CA ARG A 145 9.11 -6.62 0.50
C ARG A 145 9.41 -5.20 0.95
N LYS A 146 8.95 -4.24 0.15
CA LYS A 146 8.97 -2.82 0.49
C LYS A 146 7.66 -2.21 0.09
N PHE A 147 7.28 -1.13 0.75
CA PHE A 147 6.16 -0.30 0.36
C PHE A 147 6.44 1.14 0.78
N ALA A 148 5.74 2.08 0.15
CA ALA A 148 5.79 3.48 0.50
C ALA A 148 4.40 4.07 0.33
N THR A 149 4.02 4.95 1.25
CA THR A 149 2.74 5.63 1.27
C THR A 149 2.97 7.13 1.17
N ASP A 150 2.23 7.78 0.28
CA ASP A 150 2.32 9.22 0.10
C ASP A 150 0.97 9.78 -0.36
N THR A 151 0.90 11.09 -0.59
CA THR A 151 -0.28 11.75 -1.15
C THR A 151 -0.59 11.24 -2.57
N ALA A 152 -1.86 11.31 -2.99
CA ALA A 152 -2.25 10.80 -4.32
C ALA A 152 -1.57 11.51 -5.50
N SER A 153 -1.11 12.74 -5.31
CA SER A 153 -0.46 13.59 -6.32
C SER A 153 1.03 13.33 -6.52
N THR A 154 1.69 12.63 -5.59
CA THR A 154 3.15 12.41 -5.66
C THR A 154 3.53 11.73 -6.99
N HIS A 155 4.63 12.16 -7.59
CA HIS A 155 5.05 11.70 -8.91
C HIS A 155 5.53 10.23 -8.90
N ASP A 156 5.17 9.47 -9.93
CA ASP A 156 5.42 8.03 -9.98
C ASP A 156 6.91 7.67 -9.91
N SER A 157 7.82 8.51 -10.43
CA SER A 157 9.26 8.27 -10.31
C SER A 157 9.75 8.19 -8.86
N GLN A 158 9.33 9.11 -7.99
CA GLN A 158 9.76 9.13 -6.60
C GLN A 158 9.27 7.88 -5.86
N HIS A 159 8.05 7.45 -6.18
CA HIS A 159 7.47 6.23 -5.63
C HIS A 159 8.21 4.97 -6.03
N PHE A 160 8.73 4.90 -7.25
CA PHE A 160 9.55 3.77 -7.68
C PHE A 160 10.82 3.68 -6.83
N ASP A 161 11.53 4.80 -6.71
CA ASP A 161 12.82 4.85 -6.05
C ASP A 161 12.67 4.52 -4.55
N ASN A 162 11.58 4.97 -3.92
CA ASN A 162 11.27 4.68 -2.51
C ASN A 162 11.03 3.19 -2.21
N VAL A 163 10.49 2.42 -3.16
CA VAL A 163 10.19 0.99 -2.95
C VAL A 163 11.19 0.06 -3.64
N PHE A 164 12.16 0.61 -4.37
CA PHE A 164 13.16 -0.17 -5.06
C PHE A 164 14.01 -0.98 -4.06
N ASP A 165 14.23 -2.26 -4.37
CA ASP A 165 14.96 -3.17 -3.48
C ASP A 165 16.22 -3.71 -4.14
N THR A 166 17.37 -3.17 -3.71
CA THR A 166 18.69 -3.65 -4.10
C THR A 166 19.08 -4.97 -3.42
N GLY A 167 18.36 -5.38 -2.36
CA GLY A 167 18.57 -6.64 -1.66
C GLY A 167 17.98 -7.87 -2.36
N ASN A 168 17.17 -7.67 -3.40
CA ASN A 168 16.63 -8.78 -4.19
C ASN A 168 17.74 -9.46 -4.99
N THR A 169 17.87 -10.78 -4.84
CA THR A 169 18.94 -11.53 -5.52
C THR A 169 18.77 -11.55 -7.04
N SER A 170 17.54 -11.42 -7.54
CA SER A 170 17.29 -11.31 -8.97
C SER A 170 17.45 -9.87 -9.44
N ARG A 171 18.10 -9.74 -10.60
CA ARG A 171 18.27 -8.50 -11.32
C ARG A 171 17.04 -8.06 -12.14
N ASP A 172 15.97 -8.86 -12.20
CA ASP A 172 14.77 -8.50 -12.96
C ASP A 172 13.87 -7.51 -12.20
N ILE A 173 13.51 -6.41 -12.86
CA ILE A 173 12.62 -5.37 -12.34
C ILE A 173 11.43 -5.19 -13.27
N TYR A 174 10.24 -5.54 -12.79
CA TYR A 174 8.99 -5.41 -13.54
C TYR A 174 8.22 -4.18 -13.06
N ALA A 175 7.91 -3.26 -13.98
CA ALA A 175 7.07 -2.10 -13.66
C ALA A 175 6.22 -1.64 -14.84
N ASP A 176 5.28 -0.75 -14.56
CA ASP A 176 4.34 -0.18 -15.52
C ASP A 176 4.97 0.81 -16.51
N ARG A 177 4.19 1.20 -17.52
CA ARG A 177 4.59 2.14 -18.59
C ARG A 177 4.68 3.60 -18.16
N GLY A 178 4.35 3.93 -16.91
CA GLY A 178 4.52 5.24 -16.27
C GLY A 178 5.89 5.42 -15.62
N TYR A 179 6.61 4.33 -15.35
CA TYR A 179 7.97 4.38 -14.77
C TYR A 179 9.16 4.53 -15.73
N PRO A 180 9.11 4.36 -17.07
CA PRO A 180 10.32 4.48 -17.88
C PRO A 180 10.78 5.95 -17.98
N SER A 181 12.06 6.20 -17.71
CA SER A 181 12.77 7.45 -18.01
C SER A 181 14.18 7.13 -18.48
N GLU A 182 14.75 7.94 -19.38
CA GLU A 182 16.10 7.68 -19.93
C GLU A 182 17.16 7.57 -18.83
N ALA A 183 17.11 8.46 -17.85
CA ALA A 183 17.98 8.42 -16.68
C ALA A 183 17.83 7.12 -15.88
N ARG A 184 16.61 6.63 -15.66
CA ARG A 184 16.36 5.38 -14.95
C ARG A 184 16.85 4.17 -15.76
N GLU A 185 16.62 4.15 -17.06
CA GLU A 185 17.11 3.05 -17.90
C GLU A 185 18.64 2.98 -17.89
N ALA A 186 19.31 4.12 -17.95
CA ALA A 186 20.76 4.21 -17.85
C ALA A 186 21.27 3.76 -16.47
N GLN A 187 20.65 4.23 -15.39
CA GLN A 187 21.00 3.85 -14.02
C GLN A 187 20.82 2.34 -13.79
N LEU A 188 19.66 1.79 -14.16
CA LEU A 188 19.39 0.36 -14.02
C LEU A 188 20.37 -0.49 -14.82
N ALA A 189 20.77 -0.04 -16.02
CA ALA A 189 21.78 -0.73 -16.81
C ALA A 189 23.17 -0.67 -16.15
N GLN A 190 23.57 0.49 -15.64
CA GLN A 190 24.83 0.69 -14.92
C GLN A 190 24.92 -0.21 -13.68
N ASP A 191 23.81 -0.32 -12.94
CA ASP A 191 23.72 -1.15 -11.73
C ASP A 191 23.56 -2.65 -12.03
N GLY A 192 23.48 -3.04 -13.31
CA GLY A 192 23.38 -4.44 -13.76
C GLY A 192 21.98 -5.05 -13.62
N PHE A 193 20.93 -4.22 -13.52
CA PHE A 193 19.55 -4.68 -13.50
C PHE A 193 19.00 -4.92 -14.90
N ARG A 194 18.18 -5.96 -15.04
CA ARG A 194 17.42 -6.26 -16.25
C ARG A 194 16.11 -5.51 -16.21
N ASN A 195 16.06 -4.43 -16.98
CA ASN A 195 14.90 -3.56 -17.10
C ASN A 195 13.72 -4.30 -17.80
N GLN A 196 12.71 -4.68 -17.02
CA GLN A 196 11.44 -5.23 -17.48
C GLN A 196 10.29 -4.22 -17.26
N ILE A 197 10.56 -2.93 -17.46
CA ILE A 197 9.55 -1.86 -17.45
C ILE A 197 8.84 -1.83 -18.82
N GLN A 198 7.51 -1.68 -18.82
CA GLN A 198 6.74 -1.62 -20.06
C GLN A 198 7.08 -0.37 -20.87
N ARG A 199 7.22 -0.53 -22.19
CA ARG A 199 7.46 0.60 -23.09
C ARG A 199 6.17 1.36 -23.38
N ARG A 200 6.29 2.67 -23.54
CA ARG A 200 5.20 3.57 -23.92
C ARG A 200 5.30 3.91 -25.41
N GLY A 201 4.16 3.90 -26.11
CA GLY A 201 4.04 4.49 -27.44
C GLY A 201 3.81 6.00 -27.35
N TYR A 202 4.29 6.75 -28.33
CA TYR A 202 4.13 8.19 -28.42
C TYR A 202 3.25 8.56 -29.61
N THR A 203 2.70 9.78 -29.62
CA THR A 203 1.73 10.27 -30.62
C THR A 203 2.16 10.02 -32.06
N ASN A 204 3.48 9.99 -32.34
CA ASN A 204 4.04 9.72 -33.67
C ASN A 204 5.01 8.52 -33.71
N LYS A 205 5.03 7.71 -32.65
CA LYS A 205 5.91 6.54 -32.54
C LYS A 205 5.16 5.42 -31.82
N PRO A 206 4.26 4.70 -32.52
CA PRO A 206 3.54 3.58 -31.94
C PRO A 206 4.51 2.45 -31.56
N LEU A 207 4.05 1.57 -30.66
CA LEU A 207 4.83 0.41 -30.26
C LEU A 207 4.91 -0.58 -31.43
N SER A 208 6.13 -1.04 -31.75
CA SER A 208 6.30 -2.13 -32.71
C SER A 208 5.77 -3.45 -32.15
N ASP A 209 5.46 -4.42 -33.02
CA ASP A 209 4.95 -5.73 -32.61
C ASP A 209 5.89 -6.45 -31.63
N CYS A 210 7.20 -6.26 -31.78
CA CYS A 210 8.19 -6.77 -30.83
C CYS A 210 8.02 -6.13 -29.44
N GLN A 211 7.84 -4.82 -29.38
CA GLN A 211 7.63 -4.10 -28.13
C GLN A 211 6.28 -4.44 -27.49
N GLN A 212 5.24 -4.65 -28.29
CA GLN A 212 3.94 -5.09 -27.81
C GLN A 212 4.03 -6.50 -27.20
N ARG A 213 4.67 -7.46 -27.88
CA ARG A 213 4.91 -8.82 -27.35
C ARG A 213 5.73 -8.79 -26.06
N ARG A 214 6.76 -7.93 -25.99
CA ARG A 214 7.53 -7.70 -24.74
C ARG A 214 6.61 -7.18 -23.63
N ASN A 215 5.82 -6.14 -23.89
CA ASN A 215 4.90 -5.57 -22.91
C ASN A 215 3.86 -6.58 -22.41
N GLN A 216 3.35 -7.45 -23.29
CA GLN A 216 2.44 -8.54 -22.92
C GLN A 216 3.11 -9.55 -21.99
N ARG A 217 4.36 -9.94 -22.28
CA ARG A 217 5.13 -10.83 -21.39
C ARG A 217 5.34 -10.21 -20.00
N ILE A 218 5.68 -8.92 -19.96
CA ILE A 218 5.83 -8.16 -18.70
C ILE A 218 4.49 -8.06 -17.97
N ALA A 219 3.39 -7.78 -18.67
CA ALA A 219 2.05 -7.67 -18.09
C ALA A 219 1.63 -8.97 -17.37
N LYS A 220 1.92 -10.13 -17.96
CA LYS A 220 1.64 -11.44 -17.35
C LYS A 220 2.32 -11.61 -15.99
N VAL A 221 3.58 -11.19 -15.87
CA VAL A 221 4.32 -11.23 -14.60
C VAL A 221 3.75 -10.20 -13.63
N ARG A 222 3.50 -8.97 -14.10
CA ARG A 222 2.95 -7.88 -13.29
C ARG A 222 1.57 -8.20 -12.70
N ALA A 223 0.74 -8.99 -13.37
CA ALA A 223 -0.56 -9.43 -12.83
C ALA A 223 -0.47 -10.10 -11.44
N HIS A 224 0.73 -10.52 -11.00
CA HIS A 224 0.95 -10.96 -9.63
C HIS A 224 0.68 -9.88 -8.58
N VAL A 225 0.99 -8.60 -8.87
CA VAL A 225 0.76 -7.48 -7.94
C VAL A 225 -0.72 -7.11 -7.83
N GLU A 226 -1.50 -7.34 -8.88
CA GLU A 226 -2.96 -7.12 -8.86
C GLU A 226 -3.62 -8.02 -7.83
N HIS A 227 -3.13 -9.25 -7.62
CA HIS A 227 -3.60 -10.12 -6.54
C HIS A 227 -3.33 -9.54 -5.15
N VAL A 228 -2.21 -8.84 -4.98
CA VAL A 228 -1.84 -8.20 -3.71
C VAL A 228 -2.82 -7.06 -3.43
N PHE A 229 -2.99 -6.17 -4.41
CA PHE A 229 -3.92 -5.05 -4.30
C PHE A 229 -5.37 -5.51 -4.09
N ALA A 230 -5.83 -6.54 -4.81
CA ALA A 230 -7.17 -7.09 -4.63
C ALA A 230 -7.39 -7.61 -3.19
N VAL A 231 -6.39 -8.25 -2.58
CA VAL A 231 -6.49 -8.70 -1.19
C VAL A 231 -6.46 -7.53 -0.21
N ILE A 232 -5.62 -6.51 -0.45
CA ILE A 232 -5.59 -5.29 0.36
C ILE A 232 -6.95 -4.57 0.30
N GLU A 233 -7.55 -4.45 -0.88
CA GLU A 233 -8.89 -3.89 -1.06
C GLU A 233 -9.97 -4.69 -0.31
N GLN A 234 -9.92 -6.02 -0.34
CA GLN A 234 -10.84 -6.87 0.42
C GLN A 234 -10.66 -6.72 1.94
N MET A 235 -9.48 -6.30 2.39
CA MET A 235 -9.12 -6.04 3.78
C MET A 235 -9.42 -4.59 4.22
N GLY A 236 -10.27 -3.86 3.48
CA GLY A 236 -10.63 -2.49 3.82
C GLY A 236 -9.80 -1.41 3.11
N GLY A 237 -8.82 -1.78 2.28
CA GLY A 237 -8.00 -0.84 1.50
C GLY A 237 -8.74 -0.10 0.38
N LYS A 238 -10.04 -0.35 0.17
CA LYS A 238 -10.87 0.38 -0.81
C LYS A 238 -11.08 1.85 -0.44
N LEU A 239 -10.96 2.19 0.85
CA LEU A 239 -11.16 3.54 1.36
C LEU A 239 -10.41 3.69 2.68
N VAL A 240 -9.46 4.61 2.75
CA VAL A 240 -8.83 5.03 4.00
C VAL A 240 -9.69 6.11 4.63
N ARG A 241 -10.24 5.84 5.81
CA ARG A 241 -11.12 6.77 6.55
C ARG A 241 -10.38 7.63 7.57
N THR A 242 -9.12 7.30 7.86
CA THR A 242 -8.30 8.07 8.78
C THR A 242 -7.98 9.42 8.18
N ILE A 243 -7.97 10.45 9.03
CA ILE A 243 -7.57 11.81 8.65
C ILE A 243 -6.09 12.00 8.99
N GLY A 244 -5.31 12.39 7.99
CA GLY A 244 -3.90 12.75 8.10
C GLY A 244 -2.94 11.63 7.71
N GLN A 245 -1.78 12.03 7.18
CA GLN A 245 -0.81 11.13 6.55
C GLN A 245 -0.26 10.08 7.52
N ALA A 246 0.13 10.46 8.73
CA ALA A 246 0.68 9.51 9.71
C ALA A 246 -0.29 8.35 10.03
N ARG A 247 -1.59 8.64 10.09
CA ARG A 247 -2.62 7.61 10.33
C ARG A 247 -2.91 6.77 9.09
N ALA A 248 -2.88 7.39 7.91
CA ALA A 248 -2.99 6.65 6.66
C ALA A 248 -1.79 5.69 6.48
N ASN A 249 -0.58 6.14 6.80
CA ASN A 249 0.65 5.36 6.79
C ASN A 249 0.55 4.18 7.75
N PHE A 250 0.09 4.42 8.99
CA PHE A 250 -0.19 3.37 9.96
C PHE A 250 -1.16 2.31 9.41
N ALA A 251 -2.34 2.72 8.95
CA ALA A 251 -3.37 1.81 8.48
C ALA A 251 -2.91 0.97 7.28
N LEU A 252 -2.23 1.59 6.31
CA LEU A 252 -1.70 0.92 5.13
C LEU A 252 -0.54 -0.03 5.46
N THR A 253 0.33 0.34 6.40
CA THR A 253 1.40 -0.53 6.90
C THR A 253 0.83 -1.76 7.59
N MET A 254 -0.17 -1.59 8.43
CA MET A 254 -0.85 -2.71 9.08
C MET A 254 -1.55 -3.62 8.06
N MET A 255 -2.17 -3.05 7.02
CA MET A 255 -2.74 -3.83 5.92
C MET A 255 -1.69 -4.63 5.14
N ALA A 256 -0.52 -4.04 4.84
CA ALA A 256 0.60 -4.74 4.19
C ALA A 256 1.14 -5.88 5.07
N THR A 257 1.24 -5.64 6.38
CA THR A 257 1.65 -6.65 7.37
C THR A 257 0.66 -7.82 7.41
N CYS A 258 -0.65 -7.50 7.50
CA CYS A 258 -1.72 -8.50 7.49
C CYS A 258 -1.76 -9.30 6.18
N TYR A 259 -1.51 -8.63 5.04
CA TYR A 259 -1.38 -9.29 3.75
C TYR A 259 -0.29 -10.37 3.79
N ASN A 260 0.91 -10.01 4.24
CA ASN A 260 2.05 -10.93 4.32
C ASN A 260 1.76 -12.13 5.23
N LEU A 261 1.15 -11.92 6.40
CA LEU A 261 0.74 -13.00 7.30
C LEU A 261 -0.30 -13.93 6.66
N LYS A 262 -1.33 -13.36 6.03
CA LYS A 262 -2.36 -14.13 5.32
C LYS A 262 -1.76 -14.91 4.16
N ARG A 263 -0.82 -14.31 3.43
CA ARG A 263 -0.11 -14.94 2.33
C ARG A 263 0.76 -16.09 2.83
N LEU A 264 1.47 -15.93 3.94
CA LEU A 264 2.24 -17.00 4.57
C LEU A 264 1.36 -18.21 4.93
N VAL A 265 0.19 -17.98 5.53
CA VAL A 265 -0.76 -19.07 5.85
C VAL A 265 -1.18 -19.80 4.58
N PHE A 266 -1.44 -19.07 3.49
CA PHE A 266 -1.75 -19.67 2.19
C PHE A 266 -0.57 -20.51 1.66
N LEU A 267 0.65 -19.96 1.66
CA LEU A 267 1.84 -20.66 1.15
C LEU A 267 2.06 -21.99 1.90
N ARG A 268 1.91 -21.98 3.22
CA ARG A 268 2.02 -23.18 4.06
C ARG A 268 0.92 -24.20 3.76
N LYS A 269 -0.35 -23.77 3.67
CA LYS A 269 -1.47 -24.66 3.36
C LYS A 269 -1.40 -25.26 1.97
N ALA A 270 -0.87 -24.51 1.01
CA ALA A 270 -0.66 -24.96 -0.37
C ALA A 270 0.60 -25.82 -0.55
N GLY A 271 1.38 -26.07 0.50
CA GLY A 271 2.61 -26.85 0.42
C GLY A 271 3.72 -26.18 -0.40
N ILE A 272 3.65 -24.85 -0.60
CA ILE A 272 4.66 -24.12 -1.37
C ILE A 272 5.91 -23.96 -0.50
N GLN A 273 6.92 -24.75 -0.82
CA GLN A 273 8.18 -24.76 -0.08
C GLN A 273 8.97 -23.46 -0.28
N ALA A 274 9.52 -22.99 0.84
CA ALA A 274 10.60 -22.01 0.83
C ALA A 274 11.82 -22.57 0.08
N PHE A 275 12.68 -21.67 -0.39
CA PHE A 275 13.93 -22.08 -1.02
C PHE A 275 14.91 -22.69 -0.02
#